data_AF-A0A7W0WVK2-F1
#
_entry.id   AF-A0A7W0WVK2-F1
#
_cell.length_a   1.000
_cell.length_b   1.000
_cell.length_c   1.000
_cell.angle_alpha   90.00
_cell.angle_beta   90.00
_cell.angle_gamma   90.00
#
_symmetry.space_group_name_H-M   'P 1'
#
loop_
_entity.id
_entity.type
_entity.pdbx_description
1 polymer ?
#
loop_
_entity_poly.entity_id
_entity_poly.type
_entity_poly.pdbx_seq_one_letter_code
_entity_poly.pdbx_strand_id
1 'polypeptide(L)'
;MKRAGIALLFVLGCDGASTAPPGGDDAALPDATMDPAVTDPCATPVAIPLAGRPFDLMPQAKLGEIASRAPCLVAGVLRETVESVQTFWYDKHSLTPGYQDSFGDNIQTPIGFRPNTIDPGLINLAVPGGHAQIFQSFGVFHFPFGAPIGPVDNVKVVNFWRPGRDANGAPLPVVHWQRDPNSYTHRVEWMFPAGTVFGEALFLDESGTLYPFEIRTRTRGTGGWVNDIYRPFARATELADAIEKRRGERPEWATSATLDALVAQLRGTTLAAFQLKNTNFPGAFPTRDAGMDTLPAMTGTDAELIHTLMMTTPFRSARGIPWKEASGRVAHAAGAAGRGTIVPKGYNAAAVEVSEASCDVCHRDAGRPFESWYANILAYGELWGNDEIFTWHPFTLANFVDAQGKVVNFNHDNRVIRADMKAAGLVAPYKPASHPPNVYKRVVREWTDFAY
;
A
#
# COMPACT_ATOMS: atom_id res chain seq x y z
N MET A 1 54.53 29.74 38.21
CA MET A 1 53.89 30.57 37.17
C MET A 1 52.57 29.92 36.78
N LYS A 2 51.45 30.58 37.07
CA LYS A 2 50.09 30.16 36.71
C LYS A 2 49.81 30.55 35.26
N ARG A 3 49.25 29.67 34.43
CA ARG A 3 48.60 30.04 33.17
C ARG A 3 47.16 29.53 33.23
N ALA A 4 46.25 30.50 33.20
CA ALA A 4 44.82 30.30 33.06
C ALA A 4 44.48 30.02 31.59
N GLY A 5 43.68 28.98 31.35
CA GLY A 5 43.02 28.73 30.06
C GLY A 5 41.54 29.06 30.21
N ILE A 6 41.11 30.10 29.52
CA ILE A 6 39.73 30.59 29.47
C ILE A 6 38.87 29.59 28.69
N ALA A 7 37.83 29.06 29.33
CA ALA A 7 36.78 28.30 28.67
C ALA A 7 35.71 29.29 28.17
N LEU A 8 35.58 29.39 26.84
CA LEU A 8 34.57 30.21 26.19
C LEU A 8 33.33 29.33 25.96
N LEU A 9 32.29 29.55 26.75
CA LEU A 9 31.00 28.87 26.67
C LEU A 9 30.11 29.62 25.67
N PHE A 10 29.94 29.09 24.46
CA PHE A 10 28.91 29.56 23.52
C PHE A 10 27.60 28.83 23.82
N VAL A 11 26.65 29.55 24.41
CA VAL A 11 25.25 29.15 24.48
C VAL A 11 24.57 29.68 23.22
N LEU A 12 24.45 28.82 22.19
CA LEU A 12 23.59 29.07 21.04
C LEU A 12 22.20 28.56 21.40
N GLY A 13 21.28 29.50 21.64
CA GLY A 13 19.86 29.23 21.72
C GLY A 13 19.33 28.84 20.35
N CYS A 14 18.84 27.61 20.24
CA CYS A 14 18.07 27.17 19.08
C CYS A 14 16.60 27.57 19.29
N ASP A 15 16.26 28.80 18.94
CA ASP A 15 14.89 29.17 18.58
C ASP A 15 14.60 28.60 17.19
N GLY A 16 14.26 27.31 17.15
CA GLY A 16 13.81 26.62 15.95
C GLY A 16 12.36 26.98 15.63
N ALA A 17 12.15 28.15 15.04
CA ALA A 17 10.91 28.47 14.35
C ALA A 17 10.73 27.45 13.20
N SER A 18 9.83 26.49 13.42
CA SER A 18 9.32 25.60 12.39
C SER A 18 8.63 26.43 11.31
N THR A 19 9.31 26.64 10.19
CA THR A 19 8.66 27.14 8.97
C THR A 19 7.82 26.00 8.42
N ALA A 20 6.53 26.00 8.77
CA ALA A 20 5.53 25.18 8.10
C ALA A 20 5.68 25.35 6.58
N PRO A 21 5.61 24.26 5.79
CA PRO A 21 5.59 24.37 4.34
C PRO A 21 4.36 25.21 3.94
N PRO A 22 4.43 25.98 2.84
CA PRO A 22 3.27 26.67 2.32
C PRO A 22 2.18 25.63 2.04
N GLY A 23 1.03 25.83 2.69
CA GLY A 23 -0.14 24.96 2.57
C GLY A 23 -0.45 24.74 1.10
N GLY A 24 -0.41 23.47 0.68
CA GLY A 24 -1.11 23.05 -0.52
C GLY A 24 -2.59 23.32 -0.28
N ASP A 25 -3.24 23.92 -1.27
CA ASP A 25 -4.68 24.10 -1.27
C ASP A 25 -5.35 22.74 -1.13
N ASP A 26 -5.66 22.34 0.10
CA ASP A 26 -6.67 21.34 0.43
C ASP A 26 -8.01 21.95 -0.02
N ALA A 27 -8.24 21.92 -1.34
CA ALA A 27 -9.53 22.19 -1.92
C ALA A 27 -10.50 21.24 -1.21
N ALA A 28 -11.30 21.80 -0.31
CA ALA A 28 -12.38 21.10 0.35
C ALA A 28 -13.11 20.31 -0.73
N LEU A 29 -13.11 18.97 -0.58
CA LEU A 29 -13.93 18.13 -1.43
C LEU A 29 -15.34 18.72 -1.40
N PRO A 30 -15.95 19.03 -2.56
CA PRO A 30 -17.23 19.70 -2.59
C PRO A 30 -18.20 18.90 -1.73
N ASP A 31 -18.79 19.60 -0.75
CA ASP A 31 -19.85 19.06 0.09
C ASP A 31 -20.90 18.49 -0.87
N ALA A 32 -21.07 17.17 -0.82
CA ALA A 32 -21.87 16.44 -1.79
C ALA A 32 -23.34 16.75 -1.51
N THR A 33 -23.82 17.90 -1.98
CA THR A 33 -25.24 18.20 -2.09
C THR A 33 -25.84 17.13 -2.97
N MET A 34 -26.48 16.15 -2.34
CA MET A 34 -27.07 15.00 -3.02
C MET A 34 -28.16 15.50 -3.97
N ASP A 35 -27.88 15.42 -5.27
CA ASP A 35 -28.86 15.59 -6.34
C ASP A 35 -30.00 14.56 -6.12
N PRO A 36 -31.28 14.96 -6.04
CA PRO A 36 -32.40 14.09 -5.62
C PRO A 36 -32.72 12.88 -6.53
N ALA A 37 -31.93 12.62 -7.56
CA ALA A 37 -32.01 11.41 -8.37
C ALA A 37 -30.77 10.51 -8.17
N VAL A 38 -30.36 10.28 -6.91
CA VAL A 38 -29.27 9.34 -6.59
C VAL A 38 -29.70 7.93 -7.01
N THR A 39 -29.30 7.54 -8.22
CA THR A 39 -29.30 6.15 -8.64
C THR A 39 -28.44 5.37 -7.66
N ASP A 40 -28.99 4.30 -7.08
CA ASP A 40 -28.24 3.41 -6.20
C ASP A 40 -26.94 2.99 -6.93
N PRO A 41 -25.75 3.41 -6.46
CA PRO A 41 -24.51 3.12 -7.17
C PRO A 41 -24.21 1.61 -7.22
N CYS A 42 -24.86 0.82 -6.36
CA CYS A 42 -24.76 -0.64 -6.37
C CYS A 42 -25.74 -1.31 -7.34
N ALA A 43 -26.70 -0.57 -7.92
CA ALA A 43 -27.60 -1.11 -8.94
C ALA A 43 -26.89 -1.45 -10.25
N THR A 44 -25.75 -0.80 -10.52
CA THR A 44 -24.87 -1.15 -11.66
C THR A 44 -23.57 -1.75 -11.12
N PRO A 45 -23.42 -3.08 -11.14
CA PRO A 45 -22.20 -3.75 -10.68
C PRO A 45 -20.95 -3.18 -11.33
N VAL A 46 -19.84 -3.18 -10.59
CA VAL A 46 -18.55 -2.77 -11.12
C VAL A 46 -18.08 -3.80 -12.14
N ALA A 47 -17.76 -3.34 -13.34
CA ALA A 47 -17.36 -4.19 -14.45
C ALA A 47 -15.85 -4.16 -14.64
N ILE A 48 -15.10 -5.03 -13.96
CA ILE A 48 -13.68 -5.25 -14.27
C ILE A 48 -13.61 -5.97 -15.63
N PRO A 49 -13.06 -5.35 -16.69
CA PRO A 49 -13.03 -5.98 -18.00
C PRO A 49 -12.27 -7.31 -17.93
N LEU A 50 -12.67 -8.33 -18.68
CA LEU A 50 -11.91 -9.59 -18.80
C LEU A 50 -11.22 -9.74 -20.17
N ALA A 51 -11.44 -8.77 -21.07
CA ALA A 51 -10.86 -8.72 -22.39
C ALA A 51 -10.55 -7.27 -22.81
N GLY A 52 -9.86 -7.10 -23.93
CA GLY A 52 -9.56 -5.77 -24.50
C GLY A 52 -8.34 -5.06 -23.91
N ARG A 53 -7.64 -5.68 -22.95
CA ARG A 53 -6.35 -5.20 -22.45
C ARG A 53 -5.23 -5.48 -23.45
N PRO A 54 -4.22 -4.59 -23.56
CA PRO A 54 -3.07 -4.82 -24.43
C PRO A 54 -2.17 -5.99 -23.97
N PHE A 55 -2.16 -6.27 -22.67
CA PHE A 55 -1.57 -7.48 -22.06
C PHE A 55 -2.09 -7.64 -20.62
N ASP A 56 -1.90 -8.81 -20.04
CA ASP A 56 -2.31 -9.13 -18.66
C ASP A 56 -1.11 -9.54 -17.81
N LEU A 57 -1.01 -9.00 -16.60
CA LEU A 57 -0.06 -9.47 -15.58
C LEU A 57 -0.64 -10.65 -14.79
N MET A 58 -1.94 -10.61 -14.52
CA MET A 58 -2.68 -11.65 -13.81
C MET A 58 -3.28 -12.66 -14.80
N PRO A 59 -3.19 -13.98 -14.53
CA PRO A 59 -3.91 -14.98 -15.31
C PRO A 59 -5.43 -14.70 -15.35
N GLN A 60 -6.04 -14.86 -16.53
CA GLN A 60 -7.46 -14.52 -16.74
C GLN A 60 -8.43 -15.21 -15.78
N ALA A 61 -8.20 -16.49 -15.45
CA ALA A 61 -9.05 -17.22 -14.52
C ALA A 61 -9.05 -16.56 -13.12
N LYS A 62 -7.89 -16.09 -12.66
CA LYS A 62 -7.74 -15.40 -11.38
C LYS A 62 -8.35 -14.01 -11.42
N LEU A 63 -8.19 -13.29 -12.54
CA LEU A 63 -8.84 -12.00 -12.70
C LEU A 63 -10.37 -12.13 -12.73
N GLY A 64 -10.92 -13.18 -13.33
CA GLY A 64 -12.35 -13.51 -13.28
C GLY A 64 -12.86 -13.74 -11.85
N GLU A 65 -12.08 -14.44 -11.01
CA GLU A 65 -12.38 -14.59 -9.58
C GLU A 65 -12.49 -13.23 -8.88
N ILE A 66 -11.51 -12.34 -9.08
CA ILE A 66 -11.51 -11.00 -8.48
C ILE A 66 -12.65 -10.13 -9.02
N ALA A 67 -12.90 -10.17 -10.34
CA ALA A 67 -13.99 -9.45 -10.98
C ALA A 67 -15.36 -9.84 -10.41
N SER A 68 -15.59 -11.13 -10.13
CA SER A 68 -16.84 -11.60 -9.51
C SER A 68 -17.05 -11.11 -8.07
N ARG A 69 -16.00 -10.54 -7.45
CA ARG A 69 -15.98 -10.04 -6.08
C ARG A 69 -15.69 -8.55 -6.00
N ALA A 70 -15.77 -7.83 -7.13
CA ALA A 70 -15.57 -6.40 -7.17
C ALA A 70 -16.56 -5.70 -6.21
N PRO A 71 -16.10 -4.79 -5.34
CA PRO A 71 -17.00 -4.07 -4.45
C PRO A 71 -17.93 -3.14 -5.23
N CYS A 72 -19.01 -2.73 -4.58
CA CYS A 72 -19.79 -1.61 -5.06
C CYS A 72 -18.95 -0.32 -4.99
N LEU A 73 -18.79 0.37 -6.12
CA LEU A 73 -18.07 1.64 -6.22
C LEU A 73 -19.00 2.74 -6.72
N VAL A 74 -18.96 3.90 -6.05
CA VAL A 74 -19.59 5.12 -6.55
C VAL A 74 -18.92 5.57 -7.85
N ALA A 75 -19.66 6.31 -8.69
CA ALA A 75 -19.08 6.93 -9.88
C ALA A 75 -17.93 7.87 -9.50
N GLY A 76 -16.86 7.84 -10.29
CA GLY A 76 -15.66 8.68 -10.07
C GLY A 76 -14.37 7.96 -10.44
N VAL A 77 -13.24 8.60 -10.11
CA VAL A 77 -11.89 8.20 -10.54
C VAL A 77 -11.54 6.76 -10.18
N LEU A 78 -11.92 6.28 -8.98
CA LEU A 78 -11.64 4.90 -8.58
C LEU A 78 -12.40 3.90 -9.45
N ARG A 79 -13.70 4.09 -9.66
CA ARG A 79 -14.51 3.22 -10.51
C ARG A 79 -14.00 3.24 -11.95
N GLU A 80 -13.75 4.42 -12.51
CA GLU A 80 -13.16 4.58 -13.84
C GLU A 80 -11.80 3.89 -13.96
N THR A 81 -11.01 3.88 -12.90
CA THR A 81 -9.73 3.15 -12.85
C THR A 81 -9.99 1.66 -12.90
N VAL A 82 -10.81 1.12 -11.99
CA VAL A 82 -11.09 -0.31 -11.87
C VAL A 82 -11.74 -0.90 -13.15
N GLU A 83 -12.65 -0.15 -13.77
CA GLU A 83 -13.39 -0.55 -14.98
C GLU A 83 -12.60 -0.33 -16.29
N SER A 84 -11.39 0.27 -16.23
CA SER A 84 -10.61 0.56 -17.44
C SER A 84 -9.97 -0.68 -18.05
N VAL A 85 -10.09 -0.83 -19.38
CA VAL A 85 -9.29 -1.79 -20.17
C VAL A 85 -7.78 -1.45 -20.21
N GLN A 86 -7.36 -0.36 -19.57
CA GLN A 86 -5.94 0.00 -19.41
C GLN A 86 -5.46 -0.17 -17.96
N THR A 87 -6.25 -0.80 -17.10
CA THR A 87 -5.86 -1.14 -15.75
C THR A 87 -5.35 -2.57 -15.69
N PHE A 88 -4.09 -2.72 -15.28
CA PHE A 88 -3.38 -3.98 -15.17
C PHE A 88 -3.50 -4.50 -13.75
N TRP A 89 -4.12 -5.67 -13.60
CA TRP A 89 -4.29 -6.36 -12.32
C TRP A 89 -3.15 -7.34 -12.12
N TYR A 90 -2.64 -7.42 -10.89
CA TYR A 90 -1.56 -8.34 -10.52
C TYR A 90 -1.60 -8.66 -9.04
N ASP A 91 -0.91 -9.71 -8.65
CA ASP A 91 -0.68 -10.09 -7.26
C ASP A 91 0.79 -10.45 -7.07
N LYS A 92 1.15 -10.87 -5.86
CA LYS A 92 2.53 -11.26 -5.53
C LYS A 92 3.08 -12.48 -6.28
N HIS A 93 2.25 -13.24 -6.99
CA HIS A 93 2.68 -14.34 -7.86
C HIS A 93 2.90 -13.85 -9.29
N SER A 94 2.03 -12.98 -9.79
CA SER A 94 2.15 -12.35 -11.12
C SER A 94 3.30 -11.35 -11.22
N LEU A 95 3.57 -10.64 -10.14
CA LEU A 95 4.67 -9.68 -10.03
C LEU A 95 5.27 -9.82 -8.63
N THR A 96 6.23 -10.74 -8.50
CA THR A 96 6.79 -11.11 -7.19
C THR A 96 7.63 -9.99 -6.59
N PRO A 97 7.30 -9.57 -5.36
CA PRO A 97 8.13 -8.67 -4.58
C PRO A 97 9.63 -9.04 -4.57
N GLY A 98 10.57 -8.10 -4.75
CA GLY A 98 12.03 -8.36 -4.72
C GLY A 98 12.94 -7.39 -3.93
N TYR A 99 14.15 -7.05 -4.40
CA TYR A 99 15.04 -5.94 -3.98
C TYR A 99 16.20 -5.81 -4.94
N GLN A 100 16.76 -4.60 -5.04
CA GLN A 100 17.94 -4.38 -5.87
C GLN A 100 19.19 -4.48 -5.01
N ASP A 101 20.11 -5.36 -5.37
CA ASP A 101 21.49 -5.30 -4.94
C ASP A 101 22.22 -4.35 -5.88
N SER A 102 22.18 -3.06 -5.52
CA SER A 102 22.68 -1.97 -6.34
C SER A 102 24.21 -1.79 -6.25
N PHE A 103 24.87 -2.42 -5.27
CA PHE A 103 26.30 -2.26 -4.99
C PHE A 103 27.02 -3.62 -4.94
N GLY A 104 28.01 -3.82 -5.79
CA GLY A 104 28.87 -5.00 -5.74
C GLY A 104 29.73 -5.20 -6.98
N ASP A 105 30.36 -6.36 -7.11
CA ASP A 105 31.30 -6.69 -8.21
C ASP A 105 30.99 -8.01 -8.92
N ASN A 106 29.91 -8.71 -8.53
CA ASN A 106 29.56 -10.06 -8.99
C ASN A 106 30.65 -11.12 -8.73
N ILE A 107 31.67 -10.82 -7.91
CA ILE A 107 32.74 -11.74 -7.53
C ILE A 107 32.66 -12.03 -6.04
N GLN A 108 32.70 -10.99 -5.22
CA GLN A 108 32.55 -11.06 -3.76
C GLN A 108 31.16 -10.66 -3.30
N THR A 109 30.53 -9.74 -4.04
CA THR A 109 29.23 -9.15 -3.68
C THR A 109 28.26 -9.25 -4.85
N PRO A 110 27.00 -9.65 -4.59
CA PRO A 110 26.01 -9.84 -5.63
C PRO A 110 25.55 -8.50 -6.24
N ILE A 111 25.17 -8.51 -7.51
CA ILE A 111 24.48 -7.40 -8.18
C ILE A 111 23.23 -7.94 -8.85
N GLY A 112 22.11 -7.23 -8.77
CA GLY A 112 20.92 -7.54 -9.55
C GLY A 112 19.61 -7.25 -8.84
N PHE A 113 18.54 -7.89 -9.30
CA PHE A 113 17.24 -7.92 -8.65
C PHE A 113 16.99 -9.30 -8.04
N ARG A 114 16.64 -9.33 -6.77
CA ARG A 114 16.31 -10.54 -6.02
C ARG A 114 14.84 -10.53 -5.66
N PRO A 115 13.96 -11.33 -6.29
CA PRO A 115 12.67 -11.63 -5.69
C PRO A 115 12.87 -12.14 -4.26
N ASN A 116 11.95 -11.79 -3.38
CA ASN A 116 11.89 -12.31 -2.02
C ASN A 116 11.67 -13.83 -2.11
N THR A 117 12.75 -14.59 -1.96
CA THR A 117 12.71 -16.05 -1.86
C THR A 117 12.79 -16.47 -0.40
N ILE A 118 12.06 -17.54 -0.06
CA ILE A 118 12.01 -18.09 1.30
C ILE A 118 13.30 -18.75 1.74
N ASP A 119 14.33 -18.84 0.89
CA ASP A 119 15.57 -19.50 1.29
C ASP A 119 16.29 -18.62 2.31
N PRO A 120 16.20 -18.95 3.62
CA PRO A 120 16.76 -18.10 4.65
C PRO A 120 18.27 -18.18 4.62
N GLY A 121 18.86 -19.24 4.03
CA GLY A 121 20.29 -19.40 3.91
C GLY A 121 20.91 -18.23 3.14
N LEU A 122 20.28 -17.81 2.05
CA LEU A 122 20.84 -16.79 1.16
C LEU A 122 20.91 -15.40 1.81
N ILE A 123 19.97 -15.12 2.71
CA ILE A 123 19.92 -13.84 3.45
C ILE A 123 20.65 -13.97 4.79
N ASN A 124 20.60 -15.12 5.45
CA ASN A 124 21.32 -15.33 6.70
C ASN A 124 22.83 -15.52 6.51
N LEU A 125 23.28 -15.85 5.29
CA LEU A 125 24.70 -15.93 4.95
C LEU A 125 25.40 -14.58 5.03
N ALA A 126 24.77 -13.48 4.57
CA ALA A 126 25.39 -12.16 4.67
C ALA A 126 25.01 -11.43 5.97
N VAL A 127 23.80 -11.65 6.51
CA VAL A 127 23.41 -11.14 7.84
C VAL A 127 22.69 -12.24 8.63
N PRO A 128 23.34 -12.87 9.62
CA PRO A 128 22.68 -13.85 10.48
C PRO A 128 21.39 -13.30 11.11
N GLY A 129 20.25 -13.92 10.78
CA GLY A 129 18.93 -13.51 11.27
C GLY A 129 18.24 -12.40 10.46
N GLY A 130 18.92 -11.81 9.46
CA GLY A 130 18.39 -10.74 8.62
C GLY A 130 17.12 -11.12 7.86
N HIS A 131 16.99 -12.41 7.46
CA HIS A 131 15.77 -12.89 6.80
C HIS A 131 14.53 -12.66 7.68
N ALA A 132 14.59 -13.05 8.95
CA ALA A 132 13.46 -12.96 9.87
C ALA A 132 13.11 -11.51 10.24
N GLN A 133 14.07 -10.59 10.11
CA GLN A 133 13.87 -9.15 10.34
C GLN A 133 13.14 -8.48 9.18
N ILE A 134 13.40 -8.90 7.94
CA ILE A 134 12.87 -8.25 6.73
C ILE A 134 11.59 -8.93 6.24
N PHE A 135 11.52 -10.27 6.33
CA PHE A 135 10.49 -11.07 5.68
C PHE A 135 9.63 -11.85 6.66
N GLN A 136 8.32 -11.87 6.38
CA GLN A 136 7.35 -12.70 7.10
C GLN A 136 7.18 -14.06 6.41
N SER A 137 7.13 -14.10 5.08
CA SER A 137 7.00 -15.32 4.26
C SER A 137 7.40 -15.05 2.80
N PHE A 138 7.26 -16.07 1.93
CA PHE A 138 7.56 -15.93 0.49
C PHE A 138 6.83 -14.76 -0.16
N GLY A 139 7.58 -13.82 -0.72
CA GLY A 139 7.01 -12.63 -1.35
C GLY A 139 6.31 -11.66 -0.37
N VAL A 140 6.47 -11.83 0.95
CA VAL A 140 5.84 -10.98 1.98
C VAL A 140 6.89 -10.41 2.91
N PHE A 141 7.03 -9.09 2.86
CA PHE A 141 7.82 -8.31 3.82
C PHE A 141 7.02 -8.14 5.12
N HIS A 142 7.72 -7.81 6.20
CA HIS A 142 7.02 -7.29 7.39
C HIS A 142 6.39 -5.93 7.11
N PHE A 143 5.30 -5.62 7.82
CA PHE A 143 4.69 -4.28 7.81
C PHE A 143 5.78 -3.20 8.06
N PRO A 144 5.80 -2.10 7.27
CA PRO A 144 4.72 -1.61 6.40
C PRO A 144 4.75 -2.06 4.95
N PHE A 145 5.57 -3.05 4.60
CA PHE A 145 5.72 -3.48 3.22
C PHE A 145 4.99 -4.81 3.00
N GLY A 146 4.23 -4.91 1.90
CA GLY A 146 3.69 -6.19 1.41
C GLY A 146 2.65 -6.91 2.30
N ALA A 147 2.23 -6.31 3.42
CA ALA A 147 1.25 -6.88 4.35
C ALA A 147 0.33 -5.79 4.93
N PRO A 148 -0.95 -6.11 5.22
CA PRO A 148 -1.82 -5.23 6.00
C PRO A 148 -1.28 -4.99 7.42
N ILE A 149 -1.80 -3.96 8.09
CA ILE A 149 -1.33 -3.56 9.42
C ILE A 149 -1.83 -4.57 10.46
N GLY A 150 -0.89 -5.22 11.16
CA GLY A 150 -1.17 -6.17 12.24
C GLY A 150 -1.04 -7.65 11.82
N PRO A 151 -1.14 -8.59 12.78
CA PRO A 151 -0.97 -10.03 12.54
C PRO A 151 -2.23 -10.65 11.91
N VAL A 152 -2.60 -10.17 10.73
CA VAL A 152 -3.77 -10.66 9.97
C VAL A 152 -3.43 -11.96 9.26
N ASP A 153 -4.37 -12.92 9.25
CA ASP A 153 -4.15 -14.26 8.69
C ASP A 153 -5.14 -14.65 7.58
N ASN A 154 -6.21 -13.88 7.38
CA ASN A 154 -7.27 -14.15 6.42
C ASN A 154 -7.47 -13.02 5.40
N VAL A 155 -6.36 -12.44 4.90
CA VAL A 155 -6.40 -11.35 3.91
C VAL A 155 -5.79 -11.78 2.59
N LYS A 156 -6.52 -11.54 1.50
CA LYS A 156 -6.00 -11.58 0.13
C LYS A 156 -5.84 -10.14 -0.37
N VAL A 157 -4.64 -9.81 -0.84
CA VAL A 157 -4.33 -8.50 -1.45
C VAL A 157 -4.17 -8.69 -2.94
N VAL A 158 -4.86 -7.86 -3.72
CA VAL A 158 -4.71 -7.80 -5.18
C VAL A 158 -4.39 -6.38 -5.58
N ASN A 159 -3.33 -6.21 -6.35
CA ASN A 159 -2.91 -4.90 -6.82
C ASN A 159 -3.49 -4.60 -8.20
N PHE A 160 -3.67 -3.32 -8.49
CA PHE A 160 -3.95 -2.84 -9.82
C PHE A 160 -3.12 -1.60 -10.13
N TRP A 161 -2.86 -1.39 -11.41
CA TRP A 161 -2.08 -0.27 -11.90
C TRP A 161 -2.68 0.26 -13.20
N ARG A 162 -2.92 1.57 -13.25
CA ARG A 162 -3.32 2.30 -14.44
C ARG A 162 -2.22 3.31 -14.79
N PRO A 163 -1.60 3.23 -15.98
CA PRO A 163 -0.63 4.22 -16.41
C PRO A 163 -1.22 5.63 -16.46
N GLY A 164 -0.36 6.64 -16.30
CA GLY A 164 -0.69 8.02 -16.67
C GLY A 164 -1.07 8.11 -18.15
N ARG A 165 -1.74 9.18 -18.55
CA ARG A 165 -2.23 9.36 -19.93
C ARG A 165 -1.82 10.70 -20.50
N ASP A 166 -1.62 10.74 -21.80
CA ASP A 166 -1.46 11.98 -22.54
C ASP A 166 -2.81 12.68 -22.78
N ALA A 167 -2.78 13.83 -23.45
CA ALA A 167 -3.98 14.61 -23.78
C ALA A 167 -4.96 13.87 -24.71
N ASN A 168 -4.50 12.84 -25.43
CA ASN A 168 -5.31 12.01 -26.31
C ASN A 168 -5.83 10.73 -25.62
N GLY A 169 -5.52 10.55 -24.33
CA GLY A 169 -5.90 9.37 -23.56
C GLY A 169 -5.01 8.15 -23.80
N ALA A 170 -3.90 8.28 -24.54
CA ALA A 170 -2.94 7.21 -24.75
C ALA A 170 -2.09 7.00 -23.48
N PRO A 171 -1.75 5.74 -23.13
CA PRO A 171 -0.95 5.46 -21.95
C PRO A 171 0.47 6.01 -22.10
N LEU A 172 0.98 6.64 -21.04
CA LEU A 172 2.35 7.10 -20.91
C LEU A 172 3.22 6.01 -20.26
N PRO A 173 4.45 5.75 -20.76
CA PRO A 173 5.32 4.71 -20.22
C PRO A 173 5.87 5.08 -18.84
N VAL A 174 6.16 4.08 -18.02
CA VAL A 174 7.12 4.20 -16.93
C VAL A 174 8.52 4.34 -17.53
N VAL A 175 9.26 5.35 -17.12
CA VAL A 175 10.59 5.62 -17.70
C VAL A 175 11.69 5.12 -16.76
N HIS A 176 12.74 4.52 -17.30
CA HIS A 176 13.84 3.94 -16.50
C HIS A 176 15.23 4.38 -16.98
N TRP A 177 16.22 4.37 -16.08
CA TRP A 177 17.63 4.64 -16.38
C TRP A 177 18.55 3.90 -15.40
N GLN A 178 19.82 3.76 -15.76
CA GLN A 178 20.85 3.30 -14.84
C GLN A 178 21.47 4.53 -14.16
N ARG A 179 21.46 4.55 -12.83
CA ARG A 179 22.01 5.64 -12.04
C ARG A 179 23.48 5.38 -11.74
N ASP A 180 24.30 6.41 -11.96
CA ASP A 180 25.72 6.46 -11.59
C ASP A 180 26.47 5.16 -11.92
N PRO A 181 26.42 4.65 -13.18
CA PRO A 181 27.06 3.38 -13.51
C PRO A 181 28.58 3.49 -13.32
N ASN A 182 29.13 2.75 -12.36
CA ASN A 182 30.56 2.52 -12.23
C ASN A 182 30.83 1.02 -12.05
N SER A 183 32.09 0.61 -11.77
CA SER A 183 32.40 -0.81 -11.62
C SER A 183 31.66 -1.49 -10.47
N TYR A 184 31.21 -0.72 -9.48
CA TYR A 184 30.58 -1.19 -8.25
C TYR A 184 29.11 -0.80 -8.09
N THR A 185 28.64 0.29 -8.71
CA THR A 185 27.25 0.75 -8.62
C THR A 185 26.48 0.44 -9.90
N HIS A 186 25.37 -0.28 -9.75
CA HIS A 186 24.58 -0.79 -10.86
C HIS A 186 23.10 -0.43 -10.74
N ARG A 187 22.72 0.53 -9.88
CA ARG A 187 21.32 0.85 -9.57
C ARG A 187 20.50 1.17 -10.83
N VAL A 188 19.33 0.55 -10.96
CA VAL A 188 18.32 0.94 -11.96
C VAL A 188 17.22 1.72 -11.26
N GLU A 189 16.93 2.91 -11.77
CA GLU A 189 15.85 3.76 -11.29
C GLU A 189 14.72 3.81 -12.33
N TRP A 190 13.52 4.15 -11.86
CA TRP A 190 12.38 4.43 -12.70
C TRP A 190 11.53 5.55 -12.12
N MET A 191 10.67 6.09 -12.96
CA MET A 191 9.76 7.18 -12.65
C MET A 191 8.43 6.95 -13.35
N PHE A 192 7.35 7.12 -12.60
CA PHE A 192 6.00 7.07 -13.13
C PHE A 192 5.59 8.45 -13.67
N PRO A 193 4.88 8.52 -14.81
CA PRO A 193 4.28 9.76 -15.26
C PRO A 193 3.17 10.21 -14.31
N ALA A 194 2.98 11.52 -14.18
CA ALA A 194 1.83 12.11 -13.50
C ALA A 194 0.51 11.52 -14.05
N GLY A 195 -0.45 11.31 -13.16
CA GLY A 195 -1.72 10.65 -13.45
C GLY A 195 -1.69 9.11 -13.36
N THR A 196 -0.52 8.50 -13.14
CA THR A 196 -0.43 7.07 -12.83
C THR A 196 -1.19 6.76 -11.54
N VAL A 197 -1.99 5.69 -11.55
CA VAL A 197 -2.71 5.21 -10.37
C VAL A 197 -2.24 3.81 -10.02
N PHE A 198 -1.80 3.61 -8.79
CA PHE A 198 -1.69 2.29 -8.18
C PHE A 198 -2.82 2.09 -7.20
N GLY A 199 -3.26 0.85 -7.03
CA GLY A 199 -4.11 0.52 -5.91
C GLY A 199 -4.01 -0.92 -5.45
N GLU A 200 -4.53 -1.15 -4.26
CA GLU A 200 -4.58 -2.44 -3.58
C GLU A 200 -6.04 -2.67 -3.20
N ALA A 201 -6.66 -3.73 -3.71
CA ALA A 201 -7.94 -4.23 -3.24
C ALA A 201 -7.68 -5.32 -2.19
N LEU A 202 -8.13 -5.09 -0.96
CA LEU A 202 -7.96 -6.00 0.17
C LEU A 202 -9.27 -6.72 0.45
N PHE A 203 -9.19 -8.04 0.51
CA PHE A 203 -10.32 -8.94 0.73
C PHE A 203 -10.12 -9.75 2.01
N LEU A 204 -11.19 -9.92 2.79
CA LEU A 204 -11.30 -10.98 3.78
C LEU A 204 -11.51 -12.30 3.04
N ASP A 205 -10.74 -13.32 3.38
CA ASP A 205 -10.98 -14.69 2.95
C ASP A 205 -11.72 -15.44 4.08
N GLU A 206 -13.02 -15.61 3.88
CA GLU A 206 -13.88 -16.36 4.80
C GLU A 206 -14.26 -17.69 4.14
N SER A 207 -13.43 -18.69 4.38
CA SER A 207 -13.59 -20.07 3.86
C SER A 207 -13.60 -20.14 2.33
N GLY A 208 -12.69 -19.43 1.67
CA GLY A 208 -12.56 -19.37 0.21
C GLY A 208 -13.46 -18.33 -0.46
N THR A 209 -14.32 -17.65 0.30
CA THR A 209 -15.11 -16.53 -0.22
C THR A 209 -14.43 -15.21 0.10
N LEU A 210 -14.23 -14.39 -0.93
CA LEU A 210 -13.61 -13.08 -0.79
C LEU A 210 -14.65 -11.99 -0.54
N TYR A 211 -14.43 -11.20 0.50
CA TYR A 211 -15.24 -10.01 0.82
C TYR A 211 -14.34 -8.77 0.84
N PRO A 212 -14.52 -7.81 -0.09
CA PRO A 212 -13.70 -6.60 -0.10
C PRO A 212 -13.99 -5.78 1.16
N PHE A 213 -12.94 -5.31 1.83
CA PHE A 213 -13.10 -4.44 3.00
C PHE A 213 -12.39 -3.10 2.90
N GLU A 214 -11.37 -3.03 2.05
CA GLU A 214 -10.58 -1.81 1.88
C GLU A 214 -9.98 -1.76 0.46
N ILE A 215 -10.04 -0.59 -0.17
CA ILE A 215 -9.23 -0.30 -1.36
C ILE A 215 -8.30 0.84 -1.02
N ARG A 216 -7.01 0.69 -1.32
CA ARG A 216 -6.02 1.75 -1.17
C ARG A 216 -5.62 2.22 -2.54
N THR A 217 -5.47 3.51 -2.74
CA THR A 217 -4.94 4.06 -4.00
C THR A 217 -3.81 5.04 -3.75
N ARG A 218 -2.91 5.11 -4.74
CA ARG A 218 -1.91 6.15 -4.85
C ARG A 218 -1.98 6.74 -6.25
N THR A 219 -2.12 8.05 -6.35
CA THR A 219 -2.10 8.76 -7.63
C THR A 219 -0.85 9.61 -7.72
N ARG A 220 -0.06 9.40 -8.78
CA ARG A 220 1.17 10.13 -9.03
C ARG A 220 0.85 11.57 -9.43
N GLY A 221 1.21 12.54 -8.59
CA GLY A 221 1.33 13.95 -8.98
C GLY A 221 2.73 14.25 -9.52
N THR A 222 3.10 15.52 -9.70
CA THR A 222 4.51 15.88 -9.95
C THR A 222 5.31 16.01 -8.65
N GLY A 223 4.66 16.37 -7.54
CA GLY A 223 5.28 16.58 -6.23
C GLY A 223 5.44 15.32 -5.38
N GLY A 224 4.68 14.25 -5.66
CA GLY A 224 4.65 13.04 -4.84
C GLY A 224 3.48 12.13 -5.19
N TRP A 225 3.08 11.30 -4.25
CA TRP A 225 1.92 10.44 -4.35
C TRP A 225 0.78 10.97 -3.49
N VAL A 226 -0.40 11.05 -4.09
CA VAL A 226 -1.64 11.35 -3.37
C VAL A 226 -2.26 10.03 -2.96
N ASN A 227 -2.35 9.81 -1.65
CA ASN A 227 -2.88 8.57 -1.08
C ASN A 227 -4.37 8.73 -0.74
N ASP A 228 -5.12 7.63 -0.89
CA ASP A 228 -6.52 7.55 -0.47
C ASP A 228 -6.85 6.11 -0.07
N ILE A 229 -7.82 5.94 0.82
CA ILE A 229 -8.32 4.66 1.28
C ILE A 229 -9.84 4.70 1.23
N TYR A 230 -10.43 3.71 0.57
CA TYR A 230 -11.85 3.57 0.37
C TYR A 230 -12.36 2.39 1.20
N ARG A 231 -13.47 2.60 1.91
CA ARG A 231 -14.14 1.60 2.74
C ARG A 231 -15.64 1.67 2.52
N PRO A 232 -16.39 0.58 2.77
CA PRO A 232 -17.85 0.61 2.74
C PRO A 232 -18.42 1.48 3.87
N PHE A 233 -17.71 1.55 5.00
CA PHE A 233 -18.06 2.37 6.17
C PHE A 233 -16.84 3.18 6.60
N ALA A 234 -16.91 4.49 6.47
CA ALA A 234 -15.86 5.39 6.95
C ALA A 234 -15.97 5.61 8.46
N ARG A 235 -17.20 5.56 9.01
CA ARG A 235 -17.48 5.78 10.45
C ARG A 235 -18.19 4.58 11.10
N ALA A 236 -17.98 4.43 12.42
CA ALA A 236 -18.68 3.43 13.23
C ALA A 236 -20.21 3.58 13.17
N THR A 237 -20.70 4.82 13.16
CA THR A 237 -22.13 5.11 13.07
C THR A 237 -22.73 4.69 11.73
N GLU A 238 -21.99 4.78 10.63
CA GLU A 238 -22.47 4.35 9.31
C GLU A 238 -22.69 2.83 9.27
N LEU A 239 -21.80 2.05 9.90
CA LEU A 239 -22.00 0.61 10.06
C LEU A 239 -23.21 0.31 10.96
N ALA A 240 -23.39 1.04 12.06
CA ALA A 240 -24.54 0.88 12.95
C ALA A 240 -25.87 1.14 12.21
N ASP A 241 -25.94 2.25 11.47
CA ASP A 241 -27.11 2.62 10.68
C ASP A 241 -27.44 1.57 9.62
N ALA A 242 -26.40 1.02 8.96
CA ALA A 242 -26.56 -0.03 7.96
C ALA A 242 -27.08 -1.36 8.55
N ILE A 243 -26.60 -1.75 9.73
CA ILE A 243 -27.09 -2.94 10.45
C ILE A 243 -28.57 -2.74 10.83
N GLU A 244 -28.91 -1.60 11.44
CA GLU A 244 -30.28 -1.30 11.86
C GLU A 244 -31.27 -1.25 10.69
N LYS A 245 -30.83 -0.73 9.53
CA LYS A 245 -31.66 -0.70 8.32
C LYS A 245 -32.00 -2.10 7.82
N ARG A 246 -31.04 -3.04 7.88
CA ARG A 246 -31.18 -4.38 7.26
C ARG A 246 -31.65 -5.46 8.22
N ARG A 247 -31.48 -5.29 9.54
CA ARG A 247 -31.85 -6.34 10.50
C ARG A 247 -33.33 -6.74 10.45
N GLY A 248 -34.21 -5.89 9.92
CA GLY A 248 -35.63 -6.22 9.71
C GLY A 248 -35.91 -7.12 8.51
N GLU A 249 -34.94 -7.33 7.61
CA GLU A 249 -35.11 -8.13 6.39
C GLU A 249 -35.25 -9.64 6.69
N ARG A 250 -34.76 -10.09 7.85
CA ARG A 250 -34.85 -11.49 8.29
C ARG A 250 -35.18 -11.61 9.79
N PRO A 251 -36.07 -12.54 10.21
CA PRO A 251 -36.44 -12.70 11.62
C PRO A 251 -35.26 -12.94 12.59
N GLU A 252 -34.28 -13.73 12.17
CA GLU A 252 -33.08 -14.05 12.93
C GLU A 252 -32.18 -12.84 13.18
N TRP A 253 -32.11 -11.89 12.24
CA TRP A 253 -31.36 -10.66 12.41
C TRP A 253 -32.10 -9.68 13.32
N ALA A 254 -33.43 -9.63 13.20
CA ALA A 254 -34.26 -8.72 13.99
C ALA A 254 -34.14 -9.00 15.50
N THR A 255 -33.96 -10.27 15.88
CA THR A 255 -33.92 -10.74 17.27
C THR A 255 -32.50 -11.05 17.78
N SER A 256 -31.46 -10.73 17.00
CA SER A 256 -30.08 -11.04 17.36
C SER A 256 -29.53 -10.10 18.45
N ALA A 257 -29.33 -10.65 19.64
CA ALA A 257 -28.67 -9.94 20.74
C ALA A 257 -27.20 -9.59 20.43
N THR A 258 -26.54 -10.35 19.55
CA THR A 258 -25.17 -10.04 19.10
C THR A 258 -25.15 -8.77 18.26
N LEU A 259 -26.11 -8.63 17.32
CA LEU A 259 -26.25 -7.42 16.52
C LEU A 259 -26.63 -6.21 17.39
N ASP A 260 -27.49 -6.39 18.40
CA ASP A 260 -27.82 -5.34 19.38
C ASP A 260 -26.57 -4.84 20.11
N ALA A 261 -25.74 -5.76 20.62
CA ALA A 261 -24.50 -5.43 21.31
C ALA A 261 -23.50 -4.71 20.39
N LEU A 262 -23.37 -5.19 19.14
CA LEU A 262 -22.51 -4.55 18.14
C LEU A 262 -22.97 -3.12 17.84
N VAL A 263 -24.26 -2.89 17.59
CA VAL A 263 -24.83 -1.56 17.35
C VAL A 263 -24.61 -0.64 18.56
N ALA A 264 -24.86 -1.14 19.77
CA ALA A 264 -24.60 -0.38 20.99
C ALA A 264 -23.13 0.02 21.13
N GLN A 265 -22.19 -0.88 20.83
CA GLN A 265 -20.76 -0.57 20.81
C GLN A 265 -20.43 0.47 19.75
N LEU A 266 -20.93 0.32 18.52
CA LEU A 266 -20.64 1.21 17.40
C LEU A 266 -21.12 2.64 17.69
N ARG A 267 -22.28 2.79 18.33
CA ARG A 267 -22.82 4.09 18.79
C ARG A 267 -22.21 4.61 20.10
N GLY A 268 -21.49 3.76 20.83
CA GLY A 268 -20.85 4.10 22.09
C GLY A 268 -19.73 5.14 21.95
N THR A 269 -19.39 5.77 23.07
CA THR A 269 -18.42 6.88 23.18
C THR A 269 -17.09 6.47 23.82
N THR A 270 -16.77 5.18 23.75
CA THR A 270 -15.56 4.60 24.33
C THR A 270 -14.62 4.05 23.26
N LEU A 271 -13.32 4.19 23.51
CA LEU A 271 -12.24 3.58 22.74
C LEU A 271 -11.23 3.03 23.73
N ALA A 272 -10.75 1.81 23.48
CA ALA A 272 -9.63 1.27 24.24
C ALA A 272 -8.35 2.03 23.89
N ALA A 273 -7.45 2.22 24.85
CA ALA A 273 -6.11 2.72 24.56
C ALA A 273 -5.36 1.68 23.72
N PHE A 274 -4.72 2.13 22.65
CA PHE A 274 -3.97 1.27 21.74
C PHE A 274 -2.67 1.94 21.33
N GLN A 275 -1.65 1.13 21.08
CA GLN A 275 -0.34 1.59 20.67
C GLN A 275 0.16 0.71 19.54
N LEU A 276 0.38 1.30 18.37
CA LEU A 276 1.00 0.63 17.23
C LEU A 276 2.52 0.72 17.37
N LYS A 277 3.18 -0.43 17.52
CA LYS A 277 4.64 -0.55 17.55
C LYS A 277 5.13 -1.30 16.34
N ASN A 278 6.11 -0.75 15.63
CA ASN A 278 6.83 -1.51 14.62
C ASN A 278 8.02 -2.22 15.28
N THR A 279 7.98 -3.55 15.31
CA THR A 279 9.06 -4.37 15.88
C THR A 279 10.20 -4.59 14.91
N ASN A 280 9.90 -4.61 13.61
CA ASN A 280 10.88 -4.94 12.59
C ASN A 280 11.58 -3.68 12.08
N PHE A 281 10.87 -2.59 11.85
CA PHE A 281 11.45 -1.34 11.35
C PHE A 281 11.27 -0.15 12.34
N PRO A 282 11.69 -0.28 13.61
CA PRO A 282 11.41 0.72 14.65
C PRO A 282 12.04 2.09 14.38
N GLY A 283 13.17 2.13 13.65
CA GLY A 283 13.85 3.38 13.27
C GLY A 283 13.16 4.17 12.15
N ALA A 284 12.35 3.50 11.33
CA ALA A 284 11.57 4.13 10.27
C ALA A 284 10.14 4.48 10.73
N PHE A 285 9.60 3.67 11.63
CA PHE A 285 8.20 3.77 12.06
C PHE A 285 8.13 3.95 13.57
N PRO A 286 8.04 5.20 14.04
CA PRO A 286 7.92 5.46 15.47
C PRO A 286 6.62 4.86 16.00
N THR A 287 6.63 4.58 17.29
CA THR A 287 5.43 4.12 18.01
C THR A 287 4.34 5.18 17.92
N ARG A 288 3.09 4.76 17.68
CA ARG A 288 1.92 5.64 17.59
C ARG A 288 0.87 5.27 18.62
N ASP A 289 0.45 6.24 19.43
CA ASP A 289 -0.69 6.08 20.33
C ASP A 289 -2.00 6.39 19.61
N ALA A 290 -3.05 5.63 19.91
CA ALA A 290 -4.38 5.79 19.31
C ALA A 290 -5.49 5.23 20.22
N GLY A 291 -6.73 5.38 19.75
CA GLY A 291 -7.85 4.58 20.21
C GLY A 291 -8.01 3.32 19.36
N MET A 292 -8.64 2.28 19.93
CA MET A 292 -9.05 1.09 19.20
C MET A 292 -10.52 0.77 19.50
N ASP A 293 -11.28 0.55 18.43
CA ASP A 293 -12.64 0.02 18.48
C ASP A 293 -12.60 -1.42 17.97
N THR A 294 -12.40 -2.37 18.88
CA THR A 294 -12.29 -3.79 18.54
C THR A 294 -13.68 -4.40 18.43
N LEU A 295 -14.11 -4.70 17.20
CA LEU A 295 -15.40 -5.32 16.95
C LEU A 295 -15.41 -6.79 17.44
N PRO A 296 -16.51 -7.26 18.05
CA PRO A 296 -16.65 -8.66 18.44
C PRO A 296 -16.66 -9.57 17.22
N ALA A 297 -16.26 -10.84 17.42
CA ALA A 297 -16.41 -11.85 16.38
C ALA A 297 -17.90 -12.07 16.07
N MET A 298 -18.22 -12.22 14.79
CA MET A 298 -19.58 -12.51 14.34
C MET A 298 -19.64 -13.93 13.79
N THR A 299 -20.77 -14.61 13.97
CA THR A 299 -20.93 -16.01 13.55
C THR A 299 -22.29 -16.24 12.91
N GLY A 300 -22.41 -17.30 12.12
CA GLY A 300 -23.68 -17.73 11.54
C GLY A 300 -24.37 -16.62 10.76
N THR A 301 -25.66 -16.41 11.04
CA THR A 301 -26.50 -15.43 10.36
C THR A 301 -26.07 -13.99 10.61
N ASP A 302 -25.44 -13.69 11.75
CA ASP A 302 -24.97 -12.32 12.04
C ASP A 302 -23.78 -11.96 11.13
N ALA A 303 -22.84 -12.89 10.93
CA ALA A 303 -21.74 -12.69 9.98
C ALA A 303 -22.24 -12.56 8.54
N GLU A 304 -23.30 -13.30 8.17
CA GLU A 304 -23.93 -13.21 6.86
C GLU A 304 -24.48 -11.80 6.58
N LEU A 305 -25.08 -11.13 7.59
CA LEU A 305 -25.52 -9.73 7.46
C LEU A 305 -24.32 -8.82 7.19
N ILE A 306 -23.22 -8.96 7.95
CA ILE A 306 -22.02 -8.14 7.78
C ILE A 306 -21.41 -8.33 6.39
N HIS A 307 -21.26 -9.57 5.94
CA HIS A 307 -20.77 -9.89 4.60
C HIS A 307 -21.65 -9.31 3.49
N THR A 308 -22.98 -9.38 3.67
CA THR A 308 -23.94 -8.77 2.75
C THR A 308 -23.72 -7.25 2.68
N LEU A 309 -23.56 -6.61 3.82
CA LEU A 309 -23.28 -5.18 3.91
C LEU A 309 -21.97 -4.81 3.20
N MET A 310 -20.90 -5.60 3.35
CA MET A 310 -19.63 -5.34 2.66
C MET A 310 -19.73 -5.42 1.13
N MET A 311 -20.59 -6.31 0.61
CA MET A 311 -20.78 -6.47 -0.84
C MET A 311 -21.73 -5.43 -1.45
N THR A 312 -22.64 -4.87 -0.64
CA THR A 312 -23.76 -4.04 -1.13
C THR A 312 -23.72 -2.60 -0.63
N THR A 313 -22.71 -2.23 0.15
CA THR A 313 -22.49 -0.85 0.57
C THR A 313 -21.44 -0.21 -0.34
N PRO A 314 -21.70 0.99 -0.89
CA PRO A 314 -20.75 1.65 -1.78
C PRO A 314 -19.48 2.05 -1.03
N PHE A 315 -18.33 1.71 -1.59
CA PHE A 315 -17.05 2.19 -1.06
C PHE A 315 -16.90 3.69 -1.32
N ARG A 316 -16.45 4.39 -0.29
CA ARG A 316 -16.19 5.84 -0.29
C ARG A 316 -14.84 6.14 0.33
N SER A 317 -14.25 7.26 -0.05
CA SER A 317 -13.01 7.72 0.57
C SER A 317 -13.20 7.89 2.08
N ALA A 318 -12.24 7.39 2.84
CA ALA A 318 -12.10 7.57 4.28
C ALA A 318 -10.99 8.60 4.61
N ARG A 319 -10.48 9.33 3.59
CA ARG A 319 -9.42 10.34 3.77
C ARG A 319 -9.87 11.44 4.73
N GLY A 320 -9.08 11.67 5.78
CA GLY A 320 -9.39 12.64 6.83
C GLY A 320 -10.63 12.30 7.68
N ILE A 321 -11.23 11.11 7.53
CA ILE A 321 -12.42 10.71 8.29
C ILE A 321 -12.00 9.69 9.35
N PRO A 322 -12.08 10.03 10.65
CA PRO A 322 -11.86 9.05 11.69
C PRO A 322 -13.02 8.07 11.79
N TRP A 323 -12.69 6.80 12.03
CA TRP A 323 -13.67 5.74 12.28
C TRP A 323 -14.53 6.06 13.50
N LYS A 324 -13.88 6.45 14.60
CA LYS A 324 -14.52 6.84 15.85
C LYS A 324 -13.59 7.77 16.64
N GLU A 325 -14.17 8.78 17.25
CA GLU A 325 -13.51 9.67 18.22
C GLU A 325 -14.24 9.58 19.54
N ALA A 326 -13.52 9.27 20.61
CA ALA A 326 -14.12 8.98 21.90
C ALA A 326 -13.09 9.05 23.03
N SER A 327 -13.49 9.63 24.16
CA SER A 327 -12.65 9.69 25.37
C SER A 327 -11.24 10.30 25.12
N GLY A 328 -11.17 11.34 24.28
CA GLY A 328 -9.92 12.00 23.89
C GLY A 328 -8.98 11.16 23.02
N ARG A 329 -9.47 10.05 22.46
CA ARG A 329 -8.74 9.18 21.53
C ARG A 329 -9.41 9.16 20.17
N VAL A 330 -8.62 8.87 19.15
CA VAL A 330 -9.07 8.73 17.76
C VAL A 330 -8.68 7.34 17.27
N ALA A 331 -9.63 6.65 16.65
CA ALA A 331 -9.39 5.46 15.85
C ALA A 331 -9.68 5.81 14.38
N HIS A 332 -8.76 5.53 13.48
CA HIS A 332 -8.91 5.78 12.04
C HIS A 332 -9.45 4.58 11.26
N ALA A 333 -9.60 3.42 11.91
CA ALA A 333 -10.19 2.21 11.37
C ALA A 333 -10.76 1.37 12.52
N ALA A 334 -11.69 0.46 12.21
CA ALA A 334 -12.09 -0.61 13.12
C ALA A 334 -10.94 -1.60 13.33
N GLY A 335 -10.91 -2.24 14.51
CA GLY A 335 -10.19 -3.49 14.73
C GLY A 335 -11.18 -4.66 14.85
N ALA A 336 -10.69 -5.90 14.89
CA ALA A 336 -11.55 -7.08 15.09
C ALA A 336 -10.92 -8.09 16.04
N ALA A 337 -11.75 -8.58 16.98
CA ALA A 337 -11.38 -9.65 17.91
C ALA A 337 -11.42 -11.05 17.24
N GLY A 338 -12.18 -11.19 16.15
CA GLY A 338 -12.33 -12.45 15.42
C GLY A 338 -12.86 -12.26 14.00
N ARG A 339 -13.38 -13.36 13.43
CA ARG A 339 -13.89 -13.44 12.06
C ARG A 339 -15.32 -12.91 11.92
N GLY A 340 -15.78 -12.81 10.68
CA GLY A 340 -17.15 -12.40 10.35
C GLY A 340 -17.43 -10.89 10.52
N THR A 341 -16.38 -10.08 10.67
CA THR A 341 -16.50 -8.63 10.85
C THR A 341 -16.14 -7.88 9.57
N ILE A 342 -16.21 -6.55 9.57
CA ILE A 342 -15.85 -5.71 8.40
C ILE A 342 -14.34 -5.60 8.16
N VAL A 343 -13.49 -6.12 9.04
CA VAL A 343 -12.01 -6.09 8.92
C VAL A 343 -11.42 -7.42 9.43
N PRO A 344 -10.19 -7.79 9.06
CA PRO A 344 -9.63 -9.08 9.47
C PRO A 344 -9.28 -9.08 10.96
N LYS A 345 -9.25 -10.28 11.56
CA LYS A 345 -8.78 -10.43 12.93
C LYS A 345 -7.36 -9.88 13.07
N GLY A 346 -7.11 -9.09 14.12
CA GLY A 346 -5.80 -8.51 14.37
C GLY A 346 -5.45 -7.32 13.47
N TYR A 347 -6.42 -6.76 12.74
CA TYR A 347 -6.21 -5.53 11.98
C TYR A 347 -5.93 -4.34 12.88
N ASN A 348 -4.78 -3.69 12.68
CA ASN A 348 -4.24 -2.66 13.56
C ASN A 348 -4.15 -1.28 12.89
N ALA A 349 -4.94 -1.03 11.85
CA ALA A 349 -4.92 0.25 11.14
C ALA A 349 -5.56 1.42 11.92
N ALA A 350 -6.11 1.18 13.11
CA ALA A 350 -6.71 2.22 13.95
C ALA A 350 -5.76 3.40 14.27
N ALA A 351 -4.45 3.14 14.33
CA ALA A 351 -3.42 4.16 14.60
C ALA A 351 -2.84 4.86 13.36
N VAL A 352 -3.38 4.58 12.18
CA VAL A 352 -2.90 5.14 10.91
C VAL A 352 -4.00 5.96 10.28
N GLU A 353 -3.87 7.28 10.40
CA GLU A 353 -4.72 8.21 9.69
C GLU A 353 -4.63 7.98 8.19
N VAL A 354 -5.77 8.09 7.51
CA VAL A 354 -5.84 8.16 6.05
C VAL A 354 -5.54 9.61 5.63
N SER A 355 -4.26 9.94 5.57
CA SER A 355 -3.77 11.25 5.14
C SER A 355 -2.46 11.10 4.36
N GLU A 356 -2.14 12.09 3.53
CA GLU A 356 -0.85 12.14 2.83
C GLU A 356 0.30 12.07 3.82
N ALA A 357 0.27 12.88 4.88
CA ALA A 357 1.31 12.89 5.91
C ALA A 357 1.52 11.51 6.56
N SER A 358 0.44 10.82 6.95
CA SER A 358 0.53 9.52 7.62
C SER A 358 1.02 8.41 6.69
N CYS A 359 0.53 8.37 5.44
CA CYS A 359 0.93 7.40 4.43
C CYS A 359 2.35 7.65 3.91
N ASP A 360 2.75 8.91 3.76
CA ASP A 360 4.09 9.31 3.33
C ASP A 360 5.15 8.87 4.33
N VAL A 361 4.86 8.74 5.63
CA VAL A 361 5.85 8.17 6.57
C VAL A 361 6.34 6.80 6.10
N CYS A 362 5.42 5.92 5.65
CA CYS A 362 5.74 4.58 5.15
C CYS A 362 6.35 4.58 3.76
N HIS A 363 5.90 5.48 2.89
CA HIS A 363 6.31 5.47 1.48
C HIS A 363 7.56 6.29 1.20
N ARG A 364 7.76 7.40 1.92
CA ARG A 364 8.97 8.22 1.84
C ARG A 364 10.21 7.41 2.08
N ASP A 365 10.18 6.37 2.91
CA ASP A 365 11.38 5.61 3.24
C ASP A 365 11.51 4.35 2.36
N ALA A 366 10.58 4.08 1.45
CA ALA A 366 10.53 2.83 0.68
C ALA A 366 11.70 2.61 -0.28
N GLY A 367 12.52 3.61 -0.59
CA GLY A 367 13.77 3.41 -1.35
C GLY A 367 15.04 3.56 -0.52
N ARG A 368 14.89 3.73 0.80
CA ARG A 368 16.02 3.90 1.71
C ARG A 368 16.79 2.57 1.81
N PRO A 369 18.14 2.60 1.82
CA PRO A 369 18.95 1.40 2.01
C PRO A 369 18.58 0.66 3.30
N PHE A 370 18.57 -0.69 3.27
CA PHE A 370 18.27 -1.48 4.47
C PHE A 370 19.22 -1.19 5.64
N GLU A 371 20.48 -0.83 5.36
CA GLU A 371 21.46 -0.47 6.38
C GLU A 371 20.99 0.67 7.30
N SER A 372 20.17 1.59 6.76
CA SER A 372 19.61 2.70 7.52
C SER A 372 18.60 2.26 8.57
N TRP A 373 18.00 1.09 8.39
CA TRP A 373 17.11 0.47 9.36
C TRP A 373 17.85 -0.53 10.24
N TYR A 374 18.89 -1.16 9.69
CA TYR A 374 19.69 -2.17 10.35
C TYR A 374 21.16 -2.01 9.98
N ALA A 375 21.95 -1.37 10.85
CA ALA A 375 23.35 -1.01 10.56
C ALA A 375 24.25 -2.18 10.11
N ASN A 376 23.88 -3.41 10.44
CA ASN A 376 24.64 -4.61 10.06
C ASN A 376 24.30 -5.14 8.65
N ILE A 377 23.32 -4.53 7.96
CA ILE A 377 22.75 -4.99 6.69
C ILE A 377 23.27 -4.12 5.52
N LEU A 378 24.58 -3.84 5.51
CA LEU A 378 25.25 -3.08 4.45
C LEU A 378 25.18 -3.76 3.07
N ALA A 379 25.10 -5.09 3.04
CA ALA A 379 25.15 -5.87 1.79
C ALA A 379 23.79 -6.04 1.09
N TYR A 380 22.70 -5.53 1.66
CA TYR A 380 21.36 -5.66 1.07
C TYR A 380 20.90 -4.28 0.63
N GLY A 381 20.64 -4.14 -0.65
CA GLY A 381 20.44 -2.83 -1.25
C GLY A 381 19.12 -2.16 -0.89
N GLU A 382 18.33 -1.84 -1.89
CA GLU A 382 17.25 -0.86 -1.76
C GLU A 382 15.89 -1.53 -2.04
N LEU A 383 14.92 -1.27 -1.16
CA LEU A 383 13.51 -1.53 -1.46
C LEU A 383 13.11 -0.70 -2.71
N TRP A 384 12.26 -1.27 -3.57
CA TRP A 384 12.34 -0.98 -5.03
C TRP A 384 11.95 0.42 -5.42
N GLY A 385 12.91 1.08 -6.09
CA GLY A 385 12.63 2.22 -6.94
C GLY A 385 12.61 3.54 -6.19
N ASN A 386 13.13 4.55 -6.86
CA ASN A 386 13.15 5.94 -6.43
C ASN A 386 11.73 6.52 -6.14
N ASP A 387 10.69 5.94 -6.74
CA ASP A 387 9.37 6.57 -6.84
C ASP A 387 8.33 5.92 -5.89
N GLU A 388 8.75 5.33 -4.77
CA GLU A 388 7.92 5.03 -3.58
C GLU A 388 6.79 3.98 -3.75
N ILE A 389 6.84 3.19 -4.83
CA ILE A 389 5.90 2.08 -5.09
C ILE A 389 6.61 0.73 -4.92
N PHE A 390 6.45 0.14 -3.74
CA PHE A 390 7.08 -1.13 -3.39
C PHE A 390 6.37 -2.37 -3.95
N THR A 391 5.22 -2.25 -4.62
CA THR A 391 4.48 -3.41 -5.17
C THR A 391 4.80 -3.69 -6.64
N TRP A 392 5.61 -2.85 -7.29
CA TRP A 392 5.83 -2.90 -8.73
C TRP A 392 7.32 -2.86 -9.09
N HIS A 393 7.70 -3.58 -10.15
CA HIS A 393 9.01 -3.48 -10.78
C HIS A 393 8.92 -3.85 -12.28
N PRO A 394 9.85 -3.37 -13.13
CA PRO A 394 9.83 -3.66 -14.57
C PRO A 394 10.64 -4.90 -14.96
N PHE A 395 11.28 -5.59 -14.01
CA PHE A 395 12.21 -6.70 -14.31
C PHE A 395 11.51 -8.04 -14.56
N THR A 396 12.08 -8.87 -15.43
CA THR A 396 11.74 -10.29 -15.54
C THR A 396 12.41 -11.08 -14.43
N LEU A 397 11.72 -12.12 -13.94
CA LEU A 397 12.22 -13.03 -12.92
C LEU A 397 12.88 -14.28 -13.51
N ALA A 398 12.70 -14.54 -14.81
CA ALA A 398 13.12 -15.78 -15.47
C ALA A 398 14.64 -16.03 -15.43
N ASN A 399 15.44 -14.98 -15.20
CA ASN A 399 16.89 -15.08 -15.07
C ASN A 399 17.34 -15.38 -13.63
N PHE A 400 16.43 -15.39 -12.65
CA PHE A 400 16.77 -15.56 -11.24
C PHE A 400 16.05 -16.72 -10.58
N VAL A 401 14.73 -16.86 -10.79
CA VAL A 401 13.96 -18.01 -10.29
C VAL A 401 13.40 -18.85 -11.43
N ASP A 402 13.32 -20.16 -11.21
CA ASP A 402 12.55 -21.05 -12.08
C ASP A 402 11.03 -20.88 -11.88
N ALA A 403 10.25 -21.65 -12.64
CA ALA A 403 8.79 -21.65 -12.56
C ALA A 403 8.24 -22.11 -11.19
N GLN A 404 9.08 -22.74 -10.37
CA GLN A 404 8.75 -23.17 -9.01
C GLN A 404 9.17 -22.13 -7.96
N GLY A 405 9.78 -21.01 -8.37
CA GLY A 405 10.25 -19.97 -7.47
C GLY A 405 11.59 -20.30 -6.80
N LYS A 406 12.29 -21.36 -7.23
CA LYS A 406 13.62 -21.70 -6.72
C LYS A 406 14.67 -20.86 -7.43
N VAL A 407 15.65 -20.37 -6.66
CA VAL A 407 16.75 -19.60 -7.25
C VAL A 407 17.60 -20.48 -8.15
N VAL A 408 17.79 -20.03 -9.40
CA VAL A 408 18.60 -20.72 -10.43
C VAL A 408 19.88 -19.98 -10.78
N ASN A 409 19.97 -18.67 -10.51
CA ASN A 409 21.18 -17.91 -10.78
C ASN A 409 21.37 -16.77 -9.76
N PHE A 410 22.55 -16.74 -9.14
CA PHE A 410 23.01 -15.68 -8.24
C PHE A 410 24.05 -14.75 -8.84
N ASN A 411 24.63 -15.16 -9.97
CA ASN A 411 25.77 -14.49 -10.56
C ASN A 411 25.29 -13.64 -11.74
N HIS A 412 25.92 -12.48 -11.89
CA HIS A 412 25.66 -11.48 -12.92
C HIS A 412 24.42 -10.62 -12.66
N ASP A 413 24.49 -9.38 -13.15
CA ASP A 413 23.35 -8.48 -13.15
C ASP A 413 22.21 -9.09 -13.98
N ASN A 414 21.23 -9.65 -13.28
CA ASN A 414 20.10 -10.36 -13.85
C ASN A 414 18.93 -9.42 -14.22
N ARG A 415 19.08 -8.11 -14.03
CA ARG A 415 18.03 -7.12 -14.28
C ARG A 415 17.80 -6.96 -15.77
N VAL A 416 16.75 -7.60 -16.25
CA VAL A 416 16.27 -7.45 -17.62
C VAL A 416 14.87 -6.87 -17.57
N ILE A 417 14.66 -5.72 -18.17
CA ILE A 417 13.33 -5.12 -18.30
C ILE A 417 12.44 -6.05 -19.13
N ARG A 418 11.24 -6.36 -18.64
CA ARG A 418 10.32 -7.31 -19.29
C ARG A 418 9.99 -6.88 -20.72
N ALA A 419 10.12 -7.84 -21.64
CA ALA A 419 9.88 -7.61 -23.06
C ALA A 419 8.41 -7.33 -23.38
N ASP A 420 7.48 -7.95 -22.64
CA ASP A 420 6.03 -7.74 -22.79
C ASP A 420 5.63 -6.30 -22.45
N MET A 421 6.14 -5.74 -21.34
CA MET A 421 5.90 -4.34 -20.96
C MET A 421 6.49 -3.35 -21.97
N LYS A 422 7.68 -3.64 -22.52
CA LYS A 422 8.26 -2.83 -23.62
C LYS A 422 7.42 -2.89 -24.88
N ALA A 423 7.00 -4.09 -25.29
CA ALA A 423 6.18 -4.29 -26.50
C ALA A 423 4.81 -3.60 -26.38
N ALA A 424 4.23 -3.57 -25.18
CA ALA A 424 3.00 -2.85 -24.87
C ALA A 424 3.19 -1.33 -24.73
N GLY A 425 4.41 -0.80 -24.88
CA GLY A 425 4.70 0.63 -24.73
C GLY A 425 4.57 1.15 -23.30
N LEU A 426 4.58 0.26 -22.31
CA LEU A 426 4.40 0.64 -20.90
C LEU A 426 5.69 0.99 -20.17
N VAL A 427 6.84 0.59 -20.70
CA VAL A 427 8.14 0.88 -20.11
C VAL A 427 9.09 1.35 -21.21
N ALA A 428 9.81 2.45 -20.97
CA ALA A 428 10.73 3.04 -21.93
C ALA A 428 12.01 3.59 -21.26
N PRO A 429 13.15 3.66 -21.97
CA PRO A 429 14.33 4.38 -21.46
C PRO A 429 14.03 5.87 -21.30
N TYR A 430 14.49 6.48 -20.21
CA TYR A 430 14.32 7.91 -19.98
C TYR A 430 15.10 8.76 -20.99
N LYS A 431 14.42 9.74 -21.62
CA LYS A 431 14.98 10.72 -22.56
C LYS A 431 14.44 12.11 -22.18
N PRO A 432 15.25 13.04 -21.66
CA PRO A 432 14.79 14.36 -21.23
C PRO A 432 14.00 15.13 -22.30
N ALA A 433 14.40 15.02 -23.57
CA ALA A 433 13.73 15.68 -24.69
C ALA A 433 12.32 15.13 -24.98
N SER A 434 12.01 13.91 -24.54
CA SER A 434 10.71 13.25 -24.77
C SER A 434 9.86 13.12 -23.51
N HIS A 435 10.46 13.37 -22.33
CA HIS A 435 9.82 13.17 -21.02
C HIS A 435 9.89 14.47 -20.22
N PRO A 436 8.97 15.42 -20.49
CA PRO A 436 9.05 16.75 -19.93
C PRO A 436 8.76 16.73 -18.41
N PRO A 437 9.39 17.64 -17.63
CA PRO A 437 9.34 17.61 -16.16
C PRO A 437 7.98 17.92 -15.55
N ASN A 438 7.03 18.46 -16.31
CA ASN A 438 5.64 18.64 -15.88
C ASN A 438 4.83 17.33 -15.90
N VAL A 439 5.36 16.28 -16.53
CA VAL A 439 4.76 14.93 -16.56
C VAL A 439 5.66 13.93 -15.83
N TYR A 440 6.98 14.02 -16.06
CA TYR A 440 7.99 13.14 -15.49
C TYR A 440 8.91 13.93 -14.56
N LYS A 441 8.57 13.96 -13.27
CA LYS A 441 9.41 14.57 -12.24
C LYS A 441 9.90 13.50 -11.27
N ARG A 442 11.18 13.51 -10.92
CA ARG A 442 11.72 12.63 -9.87
C ARG A 442 11.18 13.06 -8.51
N VAL A 443 10.77 12.12 -7.67
CA VAL A 443 10.56 12.39 -6.24
C VAL A 443 11.94 12.38 -5.58
N VAL A 444 12.39 13.54 -5.12
CA VAL A 444 13.70 13.68 -4.46
C VAL A 444 13.49 13.64 -2.96
N ARG A 445 14.17 12.73 -2.27
CA ARG A 445 14.22 12.62 -0.81
C ARG A 445 15.65 12.80 -0.33
N GLU A 446 15.81 13.14 0.96
CA GLU A 446 17.12 13.33 1.58
C GLU A 446 18.04 12.11 1.43
N TRP A 447 17.47 10.90 1.43
CA TRP A 447 18.20 9.65 1.25
C TRP A 447 18.38 9.24 -0.23
N THR A 448 17.72 9.92 -1.18
CA THR A 448 17.85 9.54 -2.60
C THR A 448 19.16 9.99 -3.22
N ASP A 449 19.95 10.87 -2.60
CA ASP A 449 21.17 11.43 -3.22
C ASP A 449 22.45 11.15 -2.43
N PHE A 450 22.53 10.00 -1.74
CA PHE A 450 23.80 9.56 -1.17
C PHE A 450 24.84 9.31 -2.27
N ALA A 451 26.01 9.95 -2.11
CA ALA A 451 27.21 9.53 -2.83
C ALA A 451 27.73 8.27 -2.12
N TYR A 452 27.78 7.15 -2.86
CA TYR A 452 28.45 5.93 -2.40
C TYR A 452 29.97 6.08 -2.43
#